data_AF-A0AA42NXS9-F1
#
_entry.id   AF-A0AA42NXS9-F1
#
_cell.length_a   1.000
_cell.length_b   1.000
_cell.length_c   1.000
_cell.angle_alpha   90.00
_cell.angle_beta   90.00
_cell.angle_gamma   90.00
#
_symmetry.space_group_name_H-M   'P 1'
#
loop_
_entity.id
_entity.type
_entity.pdbx_description
1 polymer ?
#
loop_
_entity_poly.entity_id
_entity_poly.type
_entity_poly.pdbx_seq_one_letter_code
_entity_poly.pdbx_strand_id
1 'polypeptide(L)'
;MNALEKLKLTKELRALIENIPGLKGMEKLQGTKRLRELIELLGGKIPESVNELFQSIIDGKVSVSVELLQNVRSEAEKNPNDPLLIDAVNMLINQVNELVGTAQA
;
A
#
# COMPACT_ATOMS: atom_id res chain seq x y z
N MET A 1 -20.49 -15.17 -11.45
CA MET A 1 -21.01 -13.97 -10.76
C MET A 1 -22.29 -13.52 -11.43
N ASN A 2 -23.36 -13.26 -10.67
CA ASN A 2 -24.62 -12.75 -11.22
C ASN A 2 -24.64 -11.20 -11.26
N ALA A 3 -25.52 -10.61 -12.07
CA ALA A 3 -25.65 -9.15 -12.26
C ALA A 3 -25.86 -8.38 -10.94
N LEU A 4 -26.62 -8.95 -10.01
CA LEU A 4 -26.85 -8.35 -8.69
C LEU A 4 -25.58 -8.32 -7.84
N GLU A 5 -24.77 -9.38 -7.88
CA GLU A 5 -23.50 -9.42 -7.16
C GLU A 5 -22.51 -8.45 -7.76
N LYS A 6 -22.44 -8.37 -9.09
CA LYS A 6 -21.58 -7.42 -9.81
C LYS A 6 -21.92 -5.98 -9.42
N LEU A 7 -23.21 -5.67 -9.32
CA LEU A 7 -23.68 -4.36 -8.85
C LEU A 7 -23.23 -4.06 -7.42
N LYS A 8 -23.32 -5.04 -6.50
CA LYS A 8 -22.87 -4.88 -5.10
C LYS A 8 -21.37 -4.61 -5.03
N LEU A 9 -20.54 -5.43 -5.70
CA LEU A 9 -19.09 -5.24 -5.70
C LEU A 9 -18.68 -3.92 -6.35
N THR A 10 -19.38 -3.48 -7.40
CA THR A 10 -19.11 -2.19 -8.05
C THR A 10 -19.43 -1.01 -7.13
N LYS A 11 -20.50 -1.12 -6.32
CA LYS A 11 -20.84 -0.09 -5.31
C LYS A 11 -19.81 -0.05 -4.19
N GLU A 12 -19.36 -1.21 -3.71
CA GLU A 12 -18.29 -1.32 -2.70
C GLU A 12 -16.98 -0.72 -3.23
N LEU A 13 -16.62 -1.03 -4.48
CA LEU A 13 -15.44 -0.48 -5.14
C LEU A 13 -15.48 1.05 -5.16
N ARG A 14 -16.61 1.64 -5.58
CA ARG A 14 -16.77 3.10 -5.61
C ARG A 14 -16.64 3.71 -4.21
N ALA A 15 -17.30 3.13 -3.22
CA ALA A 15 -17.23 3.61 -1.84
C ALA A 15 -15.80 3.56 -1.29
N LEU A 16 -15.02 2.53 -1.61
CA LEU A 16 -13.62 2.45 -1.20
C LEU A 16 -12.75 3.52 -1.86
N ILE A 17 -12.94 3.79 -3.16
CA ILE A 17 -12.22 4.87 -3.87
C ILE A 17 -12.48 6.22 -3.20
N GLU A 18 -13.73 6.47 -2.78
CA GLU A 18 -14.11 7.72 -2.12
C GLU A 18 -13.57 7.83 -0.68
N ASN A 19 -13.48 6.72 0.06
CA ASN A 19 -13.12 6.74 1.48
C ASN A 19 -11.60 6.58 1.75
N ILE A 20 -10.87 5.81 0.94
CA ILE A 20 -9.43 5.56 1.11
C ILE A 20 -8.59 6.83 1.33
N PRO A 21 -8.76 7.93 0.58
CA PRO A 21 -7.99 9.15 0.84
C PRO A 21 -8.21 9.77 2.24
N GLY A 22 -9.31 9.45 2.92
CA GLY A 22 -9.58 9.86 4.30
C GLY A 22 -9.04 8.88 5.36
N LEU A 23 -8.62 7.67 4.98
CA LEU A 23 -8.12 6.65 5.91
C LEU A 23 -6.64 6.90 6.27
N LYS A 24 -6.24 6.52 7.47
CA LYS A 24 -4.86 6.65 7.96
C LYS A 24 -4.32 5.31 8.47
N GLY A 25 -2.99 5.17 8.41
CA GLY A 25 -2.28 3.99 8.92
C GLY A 25 -2.86 2.68 8.38
N MET A 26 -3.11 1.74 9.28
CA MET A 26 -3.52 0.37 8.96
C MET A 26 -4.89 0.28 8.25
N GLU A 27 -5.80 1.21 8.53
CA GLU A 27 -7.12 1.25 7.87
C GLU A 27 -6.99 1.56 6.37
N LYS A 28 -6.06 2.45 6.01
CA LYS A 28 -5.76 2.77 4.61
C LYS A 28 -5.18 1.55 3.88
N LEU A 29 -4.38 0.74 4.59
CA LEU A 29 -3.79 -0.49 4.03
C LEU A 29 -4.85 -1.56 3.78
N GLN A 30 -5.74 -1.76 4.74
CA GLN A 30 -6.86 -2.68 4.55
C GLN A 30 -7.81 -2.21 3.45
N GLY A 31 -8.11 -0.91 3.39
CA GLY A 31 -8.93 -0.33 2.33
C GLY A 31 -8.33 -0.50 0.94
N THR A 32 -7.02 -0.24 0.80
CA THR A 32 -6.31 -0.42 -0.48
C THR A 32 -6.14 -1.89 -0.87
N LYS A 33 -5.94 -2.81 0.07
CA LYS A 33 -5.96 -4.26 -0.18
C LYS A 33 -7.32 -4.71 -0.69
N ARG A 34 -8.40 -4.29 -0.02
CA ARG A 34 -9.77 -4.63 -0.44
C ARG A 34 -10.13 -4.06 -1.80
N LEU A 35 -9.67 -2.83 -2.09
CA LEU A 35 -9.82 -2.21 -3.40
C LEU A 35 -9.24 -3.10 -4.51
N ARG A 36 -8.06 -3.68 -4.29
CA ARG A 36 -7.47 -4.63 -5.25
C ARG A 36 -8.33 -5.87 -5.43
N GLU A 37 -8.69 -6.55 -4.35
CA GLU A 37 -9.54 -7.74 -4.44
C GLU A 37 -10.82 -7.50 -5.26
N LEU A 38 -11.45 -6.33 -5.10
CA LEU A 38 -12.64 -5.96 -5.87
C LEU A 38 -12.37 -5.70 -7.35
N ILE A 39 -11.23 -5.09 -7.70
CA ILE A 39 -10.84 -4.87 -9.09
C ILE A 39 -10.65 -6.22 -9.78
N GLU A 40 -9.96 -7.17 -9.13
CA GLU A 40 -9.77 -8.53 -9.67
C GLU A 40 -11.10 -9.29 -9.81
N LEU A 41 -11.97 -9.26 -8.79
CA LEU A 41 -13.29 -9.90 -8.83
C LEU A 41 -14.20 -9.34 -9.92
N LEU A 42 -14.03 -8.06 -10.28
CA LEU A 42 -14.77 -7.40 -11.36
C LEU A 42 -14.13 -7.61 -12.74
N GLY A 43 -13.04 -8.37 -12.82
CA GLY A 43 -12.31 -8.68 -14.06
C GLY A 43 -11.39 -7.54 -14.52
N GLY A 44 -11.12 -6.56 -13.65
CA GLY A 44 -10.11 -5.56 -13.89
C GLY A 44 -8.72 -6.16 -13.70
N LYS A 45 -7.80 -5.83 -14.62
CA LYS A 45 -6.39 -6.14 -14.42
C LYS A 45 -5.78 -5.07 -13.53
N ILE A 46 -5.36 -5.48 -12.35
CA ILE A 46 -4.40 -4.71 -11.57
C ILE A 46 -3.04 -5.04 -12.18
N PRO A 47 -2.13 -4.07 -12.38
CA PRO A 47 -0.76 -4.39 -12.74
C PRO A 47 -0.23 -5.44 -11.75
N GLU A 48 0.09 -6.63 -12.27
CA GLU A 48 0.39 -7.86 -11.52
C GLU A 48 1.63 -7.74 -10.62
N SER A 49 2.49 -6.74 -10.85
CA SER A 49 3.63 -6.48 -10.00
C SER A 49 3.28 -5.39 -9.00
N VAL A 50 2.43 -5.75 -8.05
CA VAL A 50 2.45 -5.07 -6.75
C VAL A 50 3.87 -5.23 -6.21
N ASN A 51 4.60 -4.13 -6.06
CA ASN A 51 5.96 -4.18 -5.54
C ASN A 51 5.97 -4.80 -4.13
N GLU A 52 6.39 -6.06 -4.02
CA GLU A 52 6.36 -6.85 -2.78
C GLU A 52 7.23 -6.23 -1.69
N LEU A 53 8.33 -5.58 -2.09
CA LEU A 53 9.18 -4.82 -1.18
C LEU A 53 8.39 -3.66 -0.57
N PHE A 54 7.76 -2.83 -1.40
CA PHE A 54 6.96 -1.70 -0.91
C PHE A 54 5.79 -2.17 -0.05
N GLN A 55 5.10 -3.25 -0.41
CA GLN A 55 4.05 -3.82 0.44
C GLN A 55 4.58 -4.33 1.78
N SER A 56 5.72 -5.02 1.80
CA SER A 56 6.30 -5.55 3.04
C SER A 56 6.70 -4.45 4.00
N ILE A 57 7.21 -3.34 3.46
CA ILE A 57 7.52 -2.12 4.22
C ILE A 57 6.25 -1.52 4.81
N ILE A 58 5.24 -1.34 3.98
CA ILE A 58 3.95 -0.77 4.35
C ILE A 58 3.25 -1.61 5.44
N ASP A 59 3.30 -2.94 5.32
CA ASP A 59 2.74 -3.89 6.29
C ASP A 59 3.56 -3.98 7.60
N GLY A 60 4.69 -3.28 7.69
CA GLY A 60 5.56 -3.29 8.87
C GLY A 60 6.29 -4.61 9.10
N LYS A 61 6.34 -5.49 8.08
CA LYS A 61 7.01 -6.81 8.16
C LYS A 61 8.52 -6.73 8.13
N VAL A 62 9.06 -5.57 7.76
CA VAL A 62 10.49 -5.33 7.65
C VAL A 62 10.87 -4.13 8.51
N SER A 63 11.98 -4.27 9.23
CA SER A 63 12.58 -3.20 10.02
C SER A 63 13.51 -2.37 9.15
N VAL A 64 13.54 -1.06 9.39
CA VAL A 64 14.44 -0.16 8.67
C VAL A 64 15.91 -0.57 8.83
N SER A 65 16.63 -0.60 7.72
CA SER A 65 18.04 -0.97 7.61
C SER A 65 18.65 -0.32 6.37
N VAL A 66 19.98 -0.13 6.35
CA VAL A 66 20.67 0.50 5.21
C VAL A 66 20.42 -0.28 3.91
N GLU A 67 20.46 -1.61 3.97
CA GLU A 67 20.18 -2.49 2.82
C GLU A 67 18.74 -2.32 2.31
N LEU A 68 17.76 -2.22 3.21
CA LEU A 68 16.36 -1.99 2.85
C LEU A 68 16.18 -0.66 2.12
N LEU A 69 16.83 0.41 2.58
CA LEU A 69 16.78 1.73 1.94
C LEU A 69 17.39 1.70 0.53
N GLN A 70 18.47 0.94 0.33
CA GLN A 70 19.09 0.75 -0.98
C GLN A 70 18.18 -0.02 -1.95
N ASN A 71 17.50 -1.05 -1.45
CA ASN A 71 16.54 -1.82 -2.22
C ASN A 71 15.32 -0.96 -2.62
N VAL A 72 14.81 -0.14 -1.70
CA VAL A 72 13.72 0.81 -1.97
C VAL A 72 14.11 1.80 -3.04
N ARG A 73 15.30 2.39 -2.94
CA ARG A 73 15.82 3.31 -3.95
C ARG A 73 15.93 2.64 -5.31
N SER A 74 16.49 1.43 -5.37
CA SER A 74 16.66 0.68 -6.61
C SER A 74 15.32 0.34 -7.28
N GLU A 75 14.28 -0.01 -6.51
CA GLU A 75 12.94 -0.24 -7.04
C GLU A 75 12.25 1.06 -7.49
N ALA A 76 12.46 2.15 -6.76
CA ALA A 76 11.94 3.47 -7.14
C ALA A 76 12.58 4.00 -8.43
N GLU A 77 13.88 3.73 -8.65
CA GLU A 77 14.59 4.09 -9.88
C GLU A 77 14.05 3.33 -11.10
N LYS A 78 13.63 2.08 -10.91
CA LYS A 78 13.01 1.27 -11.99
C LYS A 78 11.60 1.72 -12.31
N ASN A 79 10.81 2.09 -11.30
CA ASN A 79 9.43 2.54 -11.47
C ASN A 79 9.09 3.72 -10.54
N PRO A 80 9.41 4.97 -10.94
CA PRO A 80 9.21 6.14 -10.10
C PRO A 80 7.73 6.50 -9.88
N ASN A 81 6.84 6.00 -10.75
CA ASN A 81 5.39 6.22 -10.66
C ASN A 81 4.67 5.06 -9.95
N ASP A 82 5.40 4.21 -9.22
CA ASP A 82 4.79 3.12 -8.48
C ASP A 82 3.83 3.68 -7.42
N PRO A 83 2.55 3.26 -7.42
CA PRO A 83 1.54 3.83 -6.52
C PRO A 83 1.81 3.54 -5.04
N LEU A 84 2.70 2.58 -4.72
CA LEU A 84 3.05 2.22 -3.35
C LEU A 84 4.30 2.89 -2.82
N LEU A 85 5.11 3.50 -3.70
CA LEU A 85 6.39 4.09 -3.33
C LEU A 85 6.23 5.12 -2.20
N ILE A 86 5.25 6.01 -2.33
CA ILE A 86 5.01 7.08 -1.35
C ILE A 86 4.62 6.51 0.02
N ASP A 87 3.69 5.55 0.08
CA ASP A 87 3.28 4.93 1.35
C ASP A 87 4.43 4.14 2.00
N ALA A 88 5.25 3.43 1.21
CA ALA A 88 6.42 2.70 1.71
C ALA A 88 7.48 3.64 2.30
N VAL A 89 7.78 4.74 1.61
CA VAL A 89 8.75 5.74 2.10
C VAL A 89 8.25 6.40 3.39
N ASN A 90 6.96 6.74 3.49
CA ASN A 90 6.38 7.30 4.71
C ASN A 90 6.49 6.34 5.91
N MET A 91 6.29 5.04 5.69
CA MET A 91 6.46 4.05 6.75
C MET A 91 7.91 3.94 7.23
N LEU A 92 8.88 4.02 6.30
CA LEU A 92 10.31 4.05 6.66
C LEU A 92 10.68 5.30 7.46
N ILE A 93 10.15 6.46 7.07
CA ILE A 93 10.35 7.73 7.81
C ILE A 93 9.83 7.60 9.23
N ASN A 94 8.64 7.01 9.43
CA ASN A 94 8.07 6.79 10.75
C ASN A 94 8.96 5.87 11.60
N GLN A 95 9.42 4.73 11.05
CA GLN A 95 10.32 3.82 11.77
C GLN A 95 11.63 4.50 12.17
N VAL A 96 12.22 5.34 11.29
CA VAL A 96 13.43 6.10 11.62
C VAL A 96 13.16 7.12 12.72
N ASN A 97 12.04 7.84 12.66
CA ASN A 97 11.67 8.81 13.67
C ASN A 97 11.43 8.15 15.04
N GLU A 98 10.86 6.95 15.08
CA GLU A 98 10.73 6.17 16.32
C GLU A 98 12.10 5.78 16.87
N LEU A 99 13.01 5.29 16.04
CA LEU A 99 14.38 4.95 16.48
C LEU A 99 15.14 6.17 17.00
N VAL A 100 15.05 7.32 16.33
CA VAL A 100 15.70 8.56 16.75
C VAL A 100 15.01 9.17 17.99
N GLY A 101 13.69 9.06 18.08
CA GLY A 101 12.91 9.51 19.24
C GLY A 101 13.17 8.68 20.51
N THR A 102 13.42 7.38 20.38
CA THR A 102 13.85 6.52 21.52
C THR A 102 15.26 6.80 22.01
N ALA A 103 16.07 7.58 21.27
CA ALA A 103 17.40 8.00 21.73
C ALA A 103 17.37 9.24 22.64
N GLN A 104 16.20 9.83 22.90
CA GLN A 104 15.99 10.98 23.79
C GLN A 104 15.10 10.63 24.99
N ALA A 105 15.43 9.57 25.74
CA ALA A 105 14.86 9.29 27.06
C ALA A 105 15.94 8.71 28.00
#